data_AF-A0A7Y8IXB7-F1
#
_entry.id   AF-A0A7Y8IXB7-F1
#
_cell.length_a   1.000
_cell.length_b   1.000
_cell.length_c   1.000
_cell.angle_alpha   90.00
_cell.angle_beta   90.00
_cell.angle_gamma   90.00
#
_symmetry.space_group_name_H-M   'P 1'
#
loop_
_entity.id
_entity.type
_entity.pdbx_description
1 polymer ?
#
loop_
_entity_poly.entity_id
_entity_poly.type
_entity_poly.pdbx_seq_one_letter_code
_entity_poly.pdbx_strand_id
1 'polypeptide(L)' 'MKIFLDTADVTAVKRAQATGLLNGVTTNPSHIAKAGRIFEDVIQEICSIVPEHVSVEAVTERLVRALQTEYAGQA' A
#
# COMPACT_ATOMS: atom_id res chain seq x y z
N MET A 1 11.00 0.37 -18.30
CA MET A 1 10.24 -0.69 -17.62
C MET A 1 10.03 -0.25 -16.18
N LYS A 2 8.83 -0.41 -15.61
CA LYS A 2 8.56 -0.10 -14.19
C LYS A 2 8.44 -1.40 -13.39
N ILE A 3 8.90 -1.42 -12.15
CA ILE A 3 8.85 -2.58 -11.25
C ILE A 3 7.89 -2.27 -10.11
N PHE A 4 6.90 -3.14 -9.95
CA PHE A 4 5.92 -3.08 -8.87
C PHE A 4 6.01 -4.34 -8.02
N LEU A 5 5.78 -4.19 -6.71
CA LEU A 5 5.70 -5.30 -5.79
C LEU A 5 4.24 -5.54 -5.39
N ASP A 6 3.75 -6.75 -5.61
CA ASP A 6 2.38 -7.15 -5.26
C ASP A 6 2.35 -7.84 -3.90
N THR A 7 2.10 -7.08 -2.83
CA THR A 7 2.17 -7.60 -1.46
C THR A 7 1.48 -6.70 -0.43
N ALA A 8 1.25 -7.26 0.76
CA ALA A 8 0.90 -6.54 1.98
C ALA A 8 2.00 -6.67 3.07
N ASP A 9 3.11 -7.34 2.77
CA ASP A 9 4.26 -7.46 3.69
C ASP A 9 5.11 -6.18 3.66
N VAL A 10 4.90 -5.33 4.65
CA VAL A 10 5.62 -4.07 4.87
C VAL A 10 7.14 -4.28 4.96
N THR A 11 7.60 -5.43 5.50
CA THR A 11 9.02 -5.75 5.58
C THR A 11 9.61 -6.06 4.21
N ALA A 12 8.86 -6.73 3.33
CA ALA A 12 9.25 -6.93 1.94
C ALA A 12 9.28 -5.59 1.17
N VAL A 13 8.27 -4.74 1.36
CA VAL A 13 8.20 -3.41 0.75
C VAL A 13 9.41 -2.55 1.15
N LYS A 14 9.75 -2.49 2.44
CA LYS A 14 10.92 -1.75 2.94
C LYS A 14 12.24 -2.23 2.33
N ARG A 15 12.41 -3.55 2.21
CA ARG A 15 13.59 -4.16 1.57
C ARG A 15 13.66 -3.84 0.08
N ALA A 16 12.54 -3.96 -0.63
CA ALA A 16 12.46 -3.64 -2.06
C ALA A 16 12.72 -2.15 -2.31
N GLN A 17 12.17 -1.25 -1.49
CA GLN A 17 12.41 0.18 -1.59
C GLN A 17 13.90 0.53 -1.38
N ALA A 18 14.58 -0.14 -0.46
CA ALA A 18 16.01 0.07 -0.22
C ALA A 18 16.92 -0.29 -1.42
N THR A 19 16.41 -1.06 -2.39
CA THR A 19 17.15 -1.37 -3.63
C THR A 19 17.18 -0.19 -4.62
N GLY A 20 16.27 0.77 -4.48
CA GLY A 20 16.08 1.87 -5.44
C GLY A 20 15.44 1.46 -6.77
N LEU A 21 15.00 0.20 -6.92
CA LEU A 21 14.39 -0.32 -8.15
C LEU A 21 12.86 -0.32 -8.12
N LEU A 22 12.25 -0.10 -6.96
CA LEU A 22 10.81 -0.18 -6.77
C LEU A 22 10.12 1.12 -7.23
N ASN A 23 9.16 1.02 -8.15
CA ASN A 23 8.35 2.15 -8.61
C ASN A 23 6.98 2.23 -7.93
N GLY A 24 6.58 1.17 -7.25
CA GLY A 24 5.31 1.15 -6.55
C GLY A 24 4.94 -0.19 -5.93
N VAL A 25 3.83 -0.17 -5.20
CA VAL A 25 3.23 -1.36 -4.59
C VAL A 25 1.79 -1.49 -5.06
N THR A 26 1.40 -2.71 -5.39
CA THR A 26 0.00 -3.09 -5.55
C THR A 26 -0.37 -3.99 -4.39
N THR A 27 -1.60 -3.85 -3.91
CA THR A 27 -2.11 -4.76 -2.87
C THR A 27 -3.60 -4.98 -3.04
N ASN A 28 -4.04 -6.12 -2.51
CA ASN A 28 -5.43 -6.54 -2.56
C ASN A 28 -5.88 -7.07 -1.19
N PRO A 29 -7.21 -7.19 -0.96
CA PRO A 29 -7.74 -7.65 0.31
C PRO A 29 -7.22 -9.03 0.73
N SER A 30 -6.90 -9.90 -0.23
CA SER A 30 -6.39 -11.25 0.07
C SER A 30 -4.98 -11.23 0.66
N HIS A 31 -4.10 -10.36 0.18
CA HIS A 31 -2.75 -10.20 0.77
C HIS A 31 -2.83 -9.66 2.19
N ILE A 32 -3.70 -8.68 2.43
CA ILE A 32 -3.88 -8.06 3.75
C ILE A 32 -4.51 -9.05 4.73
N ALA A 33 -5.52 -9.83 4.29
CA ALA A 33 -6.10 -10.90 5.10
C ALA A 33 -5.06 -11.96 5.49
N LYS A 34 -4.15 -12.33 4.57
CA LYS A 34 -3.04 -13.24 4.87
C LYS A 34 -2.03 -12.66 5.86
N ALA A 35 -1.83 -11.34 5.85
CA ALA A 35 -0.97 -10.66 6.82
C ALA A 35 -1.61 -10.63 8.23
N GLY A 36 -2.92 -10.78 8.35
CA GLY A 36 -3.64 -10.78 9.62
C GLY A 36 -3.61 -9.44 10.35
N ARG A 37 -3.41 -8.35 9.60
CA ARG A 37 -3.29 -6.97 10.12
C ARG A 37 -4.52 -6.14 9.73
N ILE A 38 -4.71 -5.01 10.42
CA ILE A 38 -5.73 -4.02 10.08
C ILE A 38 -5.38 -3.41 8.72
N PHE A 39 -6.37 -3.32 7.83
CA PHE A 39 -6.20 -2.86 6.46
C PHE A 39 -5.61 -1.45 6.39
N GLU A 40 -6.20 -0.50 7.11
CA GLU A 40 -5.82 0.91 7.11
C GLU A 40 -4.36 1.10 7.56
N ASP A 41 -3.96 0.47 8.67
CA ASP A 41 -2.58 0.50 9.18
C ASP A 41 -1.56 0.02 8.14
N VAL A 42 -1.85 -1.08 7.45
CA VAL A 42 -0.96 -1.63 6.43
C VAL A 42 -0.82 -0.68 5.25
N ILE A 43 -1.92 -0.08 4.79
CA ILE A 43 -1.87 0.86 3.67
C ILE A 43 -1.09 2.12 4.06
N GLN A 44 -1.36 2.71 5.23
CA GLN A 44 -0.63 3.88 5.71
C GLN A 44 0.87 3.61 5.82
N GLU A 45 1.26 2.45 6.35
CA GLU A 45 2.67 2.05 6.40
C GLU A 45 3.30 1.92 5.01
N ILE A 46 2.63 1.23 4.07
CA ILE A 46 3.12 1.07 2.69
C ILE A 46 3.32 2.42 2.02
N CYS A 47 2.36 3.33 2.15
CA CYS A 47 2.46 4.66 1.56
C CYS A 47 3.51 5.55 2.22
N SER A 48 3.80 5.36 3.52
CA SER A 48 4.91 6.06 4.18
C SER A 48 6.29 5.60 3.67
N ILE A 49 6.38 4.37 3.14
CA ILE A 49 7.61 3.78 2.60
C ILE A 49 7.76 4.07 1.10
N VAL A 50 6.64 4.05 0.36
CA VAL A 50 6.61 4.12 -1.11
C VAL A 50 5.99 5.45 -1.53
N PRO A 51 6.80 6.46 -1.88
CA PRO A 51 6.31 7.82 -2.14
C PRO A 51 5.66 8.01 -3.51
N GLU A 52 5.84 7.06 -4.43
CA GLU A 52 5.42 7.22 -5.83
C GLU A 52 4.03 6.62 -6.11
N HIS A 53 3.94 5.30 -6.29
CA HIS A 53 2.70 4.66 -6.74
C HIS A 53 2.27 3.58 -5.76
N VAL A 54 1.15 3.79 -5.06
CA VAL A 54 0.50 2.74 -4.27
C VAL A 54 -0.91 2.53 -4.81
N SER A 55 -1.19 1.32 -5.28
CA SER A 55 -2.50 0.90 -5.75
C SER A 55 -3.12 -0.07 -4.76
N VAL A 56 -4.32 0.25 -4.30
CA VAL A 56 -5.01 -0.53 -3.27
C VAL A 56 -6.39 -0.93 -3.80
N GLU A 57 -6.67 -2.23 -3.80
CA GLU A 57 -8.03 -2.74 -3.97
C GLU A 57 -8.75 -2.82 -2.62
N ALA A 58 -10.02 -2.43 -2.60
CA ALA A 58 -10.86 -2.45 -1.40
C ALA A 58 -12.18 -3.18 -1.68
N VAL A 59 -12.75 -3.80 -0.63
CA VAL A 59 -14.00 -4.57 -0.73
C VAL A 59 -15.27 -3.72 -0.58
N THR A 60 -15.15 -2.46 -0.14
CA THR A 60 -16.29 -1.55 0.03
C THR A 60 -15.94 -0.13 -0.39
N GLU A 61 -16.95 0.62 -0.83
CA GLU A 61 -16.82 2.05 -1.15
C GLU A 61 -16.39 2.88 0.06
N ARG A 62 -16.79 2.47 1.27
CA ARG A 62 -16.41 3.17 2.51
C ARG A 62 -14.90 3.19 2.68
N LEU A 63 -14.23 2.06 2.46
CA LEU A 63 -12.77 1.96 2.57
C LEU A 63 -12.07 2.78 1.49
N VAL A 64 -12.58 2.77 0.25
CA VAL A 64 -12.03 3.61 -0.84
C VAL A 64 -12.08 5.09 -0.46
N ARG A 65 -13.21 5.56 0.09
CA ARG A 65 -13.39 6.96 0.49
C ARG A 65 -12.53 7.34 1.70
N ALA A 66 -12.42 6.47 2.70
CA ALA A 66 -11.59 6.71 3.88
C ALA A 66 -10.14 6.97 3.49
N LEU A 67 -9.56 6.10 2.64
CA LEU A 67 -8.20 6.27 2.15
C LEU A 67 -8.03 7.56 1.33
N GLN A 68 -8.94 7.86 0.41
CA GLN A 68 -8.83 9.06 -0.45
C GLN A 68 -8.94 10.38 0.32
N THR A 69 -9.75 10.42 1.39
CA THR A 69 -9.96 11.64 2.18
C THR A 69 -8.82 11.93 3.14
N GLU A 70 -8.18 10.91 3.73
CA GLU A 70 -6.96 11.10 4.54
C GLU A 70 -5.82 11.71 3.74
N TYR A 71 -5.63 11.32 2.46
CA TYR A 71 -4.62 11.93 1.59
C TYR A 71 -4.93 13.38 1.22
N ALA A 72 -6.21 13.73 0.99
CA ALA A 72 -6.59 15.09 0.61
C ALA A 72 -6.39 16.11 1.75
N GLY A 73 -6.34 15.65 3.00
CA GLY A 73 -6.09 16.49 4.19
C GLY A 73 -4.62 16.73 4.52
N GLN A 74 -3.67 16.16 3.76
CA GLN A 74 -2.22 16.30 3.97
C GLN A 74 -1.53 17.17 2.90
N ALA A 75 -2.28 17.98 2.15
CA ALA A 75 -1.77 18.94 1.16
C ALA A 75 -1.77 20.39 1.68
#